data_AF-A0A6J5UJB2-F1
#
_entry.id   AF-A0A6J5UJB2-F1
#
_cell.length_a   1.000
_cell.length_b   1.000
_cell.length_c   1.000
_cell.angle_alpha   90.00
_cell.angle_beta   90.00
_cell.angle_gamma   90.00
#
_symmetry.space_group_name_H-M   'P 1'
#
loop_
_entity.id
_entity.type
_entity.pdbx_description
1 polymer ?
#
loop_
_entity_poly.entity_id
_entity_poly.type
_entity_poly.pdbx_seq_one_letter_code
_entity_poly.pdbx_strand_id
1 'polypeptide(L)'
;MKPQIHLRSALKLVNSLSILDLIALTREITGQRGVINRGWGGLGNLAEPSDSVYLVDNWPHDWLFQRCSAVVHHGGVGTTAAGLKAACPTTIVPFFGDQPFWGEMVHARGVGPAPVPADEFSLEKLVDAIRFMLDPKMIQGSFLVCQKKPSGWFFNLRHSLQFGIGLHHAGLNDKDRSLVEELFANNKIQAFLFYLRYSRESQVSVGAAFGVGQSTVSQVTWRFIEALEERAKHHLKWPDSNRTEEIKSKLEEAFGLPNCCGAINGTHIIMTLPTVQTSDDWRDLEDNYSMLLLS
;
A
#
# COMPACT_ATOMS: atom_id res chain seq x y z
N MET A 1 8.35 4.03 30.39
CA MET A 1 7.09 4.49 29.77
C MET A 1 6.22 3.25 29.54
N LYS A 2 4.98 3.17 30.02
CA LYS A 2 4.13 1.96 29.87
C LYS A 2 3.66 1.78 28.41
N PRO A 3 3.57 0.55 27.87
CA PRO A 3 3.14 0.30 26.49
C PRO A 3 1.75 0.90 26.19
N GLN A 4 1.51 1.32 24.95
CA GLN A 4 0.20 1.80 24.47
C GLN A 4 -0.30 0.90 23.35
N ILE A 5 -1.54 0.43 23.43
CA ILE A 5 -2.16 -0.43 22.43
C ILE A 5 -3.19 0.38 21.65
N HIS A 6 -3.15 0.30 20.32
CA HIS A 6 -4.19 0.88 19.49
C HIS A 6 -5.19 -0.17 19.02
N LEU A 7 -6.48 0.12 19.19
CA LEU A 7 -7.60 -0.69 18.71
C LEU A 7 -8.47 0.14 17.77
N ARG A 8 -8.75 -0.35 16.56
CA ARG A 8 -9.60 0.35 15.59
C ARG A 8 -11.00 -0.29 15.48
N SER A 9 -12.03 0.52 15.68
CA SER A 9 -13.47 0.16 15.84
C SER A 9 -14.23 -0.40 14.63
N ALA A 10 -13.57 -0.86 13.58
CA ALA A 10 -14.32 -1.56 12.52
C ALA A 10 -14.83 -2.94 12.98
N LEU A 11 -14.47 -3.34 14.20
CA LEU A 11 -14.92 -4.54 14.88
C LEU A 11 -16.40 -4.45 15.28
N LYS A 12 -17.31 -4.75 14.35
CA LYS A 12 -18.69 -5.11 14.69
C LYS A 12 -18.67 -6.57 15.17
N LEU A 13 -18.66 -6.78 16.47
CA LEU A 13 -18.72 -8.13 17.03
C LEU A 13 -20.16 -8.55 17.27
N VAL A 14 -20.42 -9.78 16.85
CA VAL A 14 -21.62 -10.56 17.11
C VAL A 14 -21.42 -11.26 18.44
N ASN A 15 -21.77 -10.61 19.57
CA ASN A 15 -22.10 -11.26 20.86
C ASN A 15 -22.49 -10.20 21.93
N SER A 16 -23.04 -10.66 23.06
CA SER A 16 -23.76 -9.88 24.10
C SER A 16 -22.97 -8.83 24.90
N LEU A 17 -21.65 -8.69 24.69
CA LEU A 17 -20.79 -7.70 25.34
C LEU A 17 -20.36 -6.63 24.33
N SER A 18 -20.37 -5.36 24.74
CA SER A 18 -19.91 -4.28 23.86
C SER A 18 -18.40 -4.35 23.67
N ILE A 19 -17.88 -3.81 22.56
CA ILE A 19 -16.43 -3.76 22.33
C ILE A 19 -15.68 -2.98 23.42
N LEU A 20 -16.35 -2.03 24.08
CA LEU A 20 -15.77 -1.29 25.19
C LEU A 20 -15.60 -2.18 26.42
N ASP A 21 -16.55 -3.06 26.71
CA ASP A 21 -16.45 -4.02 27.81
C ASP A 21 -15.29 -4.98 27.56
N LEU A 22 -15.18 -5.44 26.32
CA LEU A 22 -14.09 -6.31 25.86
C LEU A 22 -12.72 -5.65 26.06
N ILE A 23 -12.61 -4.36 25.77
CA ILE A 23 -11.35 -3.60 25.92
C ILE A 23 -11.06 -3.28 27.39
N ALA A 24 -12.08 -2.94 28.19
CA ALA A 24 -11.94 -2.72 29.62
C ALA A 24 -11.44 -3.99 30.33
N LEU A 25 -12.03 -5.15 30.02
CA LEU A 25 -11.61 -6.45 30.53
C LEU A 25 -10.20 -6.82 30.04
N THR A 26 -9.90 -6.57 28.77
CA THR A 26 -8.54 -6.79 28.22
C THR A 26 -7.50 -5.97 28.97
N ARG A 27 -7.80 -4.72 29.32
CA ARG A 27 -6.94 -3.90 30.18
C ARG A 27 -6.77 -4.53 31.56
N GLU A 28 -7.84 -4.93 32.22
CA GLU A 28 -7.74 -5.54 33.56
C GLU A 28 -6.80 -6.77 33.54
N ILE A 29 -6.83 -7.53 32.45
CA ILE A 29 -6.02 -8.73 32.28
C ILE A 29 -4.57 -8.45 31.83
N THR A 30 -4.36 -7.44 30.98
CA THR A 30 -3.05 -7.16 30.36
C THR A 30 -2.27 -6.02 31.02
N GLY A 31 -2.95 -5.16 31.78
CA GLY A 31 -2.41 -3.95 32.40
C GLY A 31 -2.11 -2.80 31.42
N GLN A 32 -2.57 -2.91 30.17
CA GLN A 32 -2.18 -2.00 29.09
C GLN A 32 -3.12 -0.83 28.91
N ARG A 33 -2.55 0.30 28.46
CA ARG A 33 -3.33 1.48 28.08
C ARG A 33 -3.82 1.34 26.64
N GLY A 34 -5.05 1.75 26.39
CA GLY A 34 -5.69 1.66 25.08
C GLY A 34 -5.89 3.03 24.45
N VAL A 35 -5.65 3.13 23.14
CA VAL A 35 -6.19 4.20 22.29
C VAL A 35 -7.17 3.55 21.33
N ILE A 36 -8.43 3.97 21.36
CA ILE A 36 -9.47 3.40 20.53
C ILE A 36 -9.87 4.43 19.47
N ASN A 37 -9.64 4.12 18.20
CA ASN A 37 -10.17 4.94 17.12
C ASN A 37 -11.66 4.60 16.90
N ARG A 38 -12.54 5.59 17.11
CA ARG A 38 -14.00 5.47 16.98
C ARG A 38 -14.48 5.13 15.57
N GLY A 39 -13.68 5.46 14.56
CA GLY A 39 -13.90 5.06 13.17
C GLY A 39 -15.29 5.39 12.62
N TRP A 40 -15.64 4.77 11.49
CA TRP A 40 -16.95 4.90 10.84
C TRP A 40 -17.98 3.90 11.38
N GLY A 41 -17.55 2.96 12.23
CA GLY A 41 -18.35 1.84 12.72
C GLY A 41 -19.36 2.18 13.82
N GLY A 42 -19.42 3.44 14.25
CA GLY A 42 -20.45 3.92 15.16
C GLY A 42 -20.26 3.50 16.61
N LEU A 43 -19.09 3.80 17.21
CA LEU A 43 -18.94 3.74 18.67
C LEU A 43 -19.68 4.88 19.40
N GLY A 44 -20.36 5.78 18.70
CA GLY A 44 -21.19 6.84 19.30
C GLY A 44 -20.44 7.80 20.24
N ASN A 45 -21.20 8.60 21.00
CA ASN A 45 -20.70 9.45 22.09
C ASN A 45 -20.57 8.65 23.40
N LEU A 46 -19.86 7.54 23.34
CA LEU A 46 -19.58 6.75 24.55
C LEU A 46 -18.51 7.48 25.38
N ALA A 47 -18.77 7.57 26.68
CA ALA A 47 -17.81 8.10 27.65
C ALA A 47 -16.56 7.20 27.68
N GLU A 48 -15.41 7.77 27.99
CA GLU A 48 -14.20 6.99 28.17
C GLU A 48 -14.40 6.01 29.33
N PRO A 49 -14.20 4.70 29.12
CA PRO A 49 -14.49 3.71 30.15
C PRO A 49 -13.49 3.75 31.32
N SER A 50 -12.32 4.42 31.16
CA SER A 50 -11.34 4.68 32.23
C SER A 50 -10.28 5.70 31.82
N ASP A 51 -9.53 6.26 32.78
CA ASP A 51 -8.38 7.19 32.58
C ASP A 51 -7.23 6.65 31.70
N SER A 52 -7.29 5.35 31.37
CA SER A 52 -6.27 4.61 30.63
C SER A 52 -6.74 4.14 29.25
N VAL A 53 -7.98 4.45 28.87
CA VAL A 53 -8.55 4.16 27.56
C VAL A 53 -8.99 5.48 26.93
N TYR A 54 -8.24 5.93 25.93
CA TYR A 54 -8.53 7.18 25.23
C TYR A 54 -9.34 6.90 23.99
N LEU A 55 -10.48 7.58 23.86
CA LEU A 55 -11.28 7.51 22.64
C LEU A 55 -10.83 8.63 21.70
N VAL A 56 -10.33 8.24 20.54
CA VAL A 56 -9.91 9.19 19.50
C VAL A 56 -10.78 9.05 18.27
N ASP A 57 -10.98 10.14 17.56
CA ASP A 57 -11.60 10.10 16.24
C ASP A 57 -10.53 9.76 15.18
N ASN A 58 -10.67 10.28 13.97
CA ASN A 58 -9.75 10.00 12.88
C ASN A 58 -8.38 10.67 13.13
N TRP A 59 -7.37 9.87 13.49
CA TRP A 59 -6.00 10.32 13.74
C TRP A 59 -5.02 9.79 12.68
N PRO A 60 -3.97 10.55 12.32
CA PRO A 60 -2.95 10.08 11.38
C PRO A 60 -2.22 8.85 11.92
N HIS A 61 -2.42 7.69 11.28
CA HIS A 61 -1.81 6.43 11.70
C HIS A 61 -0.27 6.46 11.65
N ASP A 62 0.32 7.15 10.67
CA ASP A 62 1.77 7.34 10.57
C ASP A 62 2.38 8.00 11.82
N TRP A 63 1.63 8.87 12.49
CA TRP A 63 2.05 9.50 13.74
C TRP A 63 1.71 8.64 14.96
N LEU A 64 0.51 8.05 14.97
CA LEU A 64 0.01 7.31 16.12
C LEU A 64 0.78 6.00 16.35
N PHE A 65 0.99 5.21 15.29
CA PHE A 65 1.54 3.86 15.43
C PHE A 65 3.01 3.83 15.85
N GLN A 66 3.76 4.92 15.60
CA GLN A 66 5.11 5.09 16.13
C GLN A 66 5.17 5.16 17.67
N ARG A 67 4.03 5.42 18.31
CA ARG A 67 3.89 5.53 19.78
C ARG A 67 3.17 4.34 20.38
N CYS A 68 2.70 3.42 19.54
CA CYS A 68 2.04 2.20 19.97
C CYS A 68 3.07 1.07 20.12
N SER A 69 2.74 0.14 20.99
CA SER A 69 3.48 -1.10 21.22
C SER A 69 2.83 -2.30 20.52
N ALA A 70 1.54 -2.17 20.21
CA ALA A 70 0.78 -3.13 19.43
C ALA A 70 -0.42 -2.45 18.74
N VAL A 71 -0.83 -2.95 17.58
CA VAL A 71 -2.02 -2.48 16.85
C VAL A 71 -2.96 -3.64 16.55
N VAL A 72 -4.25 -3.46 16.84
CA VAL A 72 -5.31 -4.38 16.44
C VAL A 72 -6.27 -3.66 15.50
N HIS A 73 -6.45 -4.18 14.29
CA HIS A 73 -7.34 -3.58 13.30
C HIS A 73 -7.90 -4.62 12.33
N HIS A 74 -8.86 -4.21 11.49
CA HIS A 74 -9.55 -5.12 10.58
C HIS A 74 -8.75 -5.57 9.34
N GLY A 75 -7.49 -5.17 9.18
CA GLY A 75 -6.70 -5.54 8.00
C GLY A 75 -6.83 -4.67 6.75
N GLY A 76 -7.41 -3.47 6.81
CA GLY A 76 -7.41 -2.56 5.65
C GLY A 76 -5.99 -2.17 5.22
N VAL A 77 -5.68 -2.28 3.92
CA VAL A 77 -4.32 -2.16 3.35
C VAL A 77 -3.52 -0.95 3.85
N GLY A 78 -4.13 0.24 3.92
CA GLY A 78 -3.45 1.45 4.39
C GLY A 78 -3.11 1.43 5.88
N THR A 79 -3.94 0.77 6.69
CA THR A 79 -3.68 0.61 8.13
C THR A 79 -2.60 -0.45 8.36
N THR A 80 -2.66 -1.57 7.64
CA THR A 80 -1.60 -2.60 7.66
C THR A 80 -0.26 -1.99 7.29
N ALA A 81 -0.20 -1.25 6.18
CA ALA A 81 1.03 -0.62 5.71
C ALA A 81 1.60 0.38 6.74
N ALA A 82 0.75 1.18 7.39
CA ALA A 82 1.18 2.10 8.44
C ALA A 82 1.77 1.35 9.66
N GLY A 83 1.14 0.24 10.09
CA GLY A 83 1.63 -0.58 11.21
C GLY A 83 3.00 -1.16 10.93
N LEU A 84 3.16 -1.75 9.74
CA LEU A 84 4.43 -2.29 9.26
C LEU A 84 5.50 -1.19 9.12
N LYS A 85 5.15 -0.02 8.57
CA LYS A 85 6.08 1.11 8.44
C LYS A 85 6.59 1.61 9.80
N ALA A 86 5.73 1.56 10.82
CA ALA A 86 6.08 1.90 12.20
C ALA A 86 6.84 0.78 12.94
N ALA A 87 7.05 -0.38 12.31
CA ALA A 87 7.58 -1.59 12.95
C ALA A 87 6.78 -2.02 14.18
N CYS A 88 5.49 -1.68 14.22
CA CYS A 88 4.62 -2.02 15.33
C CYS A 88 4.01 -3.41 15.10
N PRO A 89 4.18 -4.37 16.03
CA PRO A 89 3.48 -5.64 15.99
C PRO A 89 1.97 -5.43 15.78
N THR A 90 1.38 -6.18 14.86
CA THR A 90 0.02 -5.95 14.39
C THR A 90 -0.80 -7.24 14.36
N THR A 91 -2.02 -7.22 14.90
CA THR A 91 -3.02 -8.28 14.73
C THR A 91 -4.12 -7.82 13.79
N ILE A 92 -4.47 -8.68 12.85
CA ILE A 92 -5.56 -8.43 11.91
C ILE A 92 -6.79 -9.26 12.31
N VAL A 93 -7.94 -8.59 12.38
CA VAL A 93 -9.24 -9.20 12.65
C VAL A 93 -10.13 -9.04 11.41
N PRO A 94 -10.01 -9.95 10.44
CA PRO A 94 -10.64 -9.76 9.14
C PRO A 94 -12.16 -9.97 9.19
N PHE A 95 -12.88 -9.17 8.42
CA PHE A 95 -14.31 -9.28 8.14
C PHE A 95 -14.55 -9.81 6.72
N PHE A 96 -13.95 -9.19 5.71
CA PHE A 96 -14.15 -9.53 4.29
C PHE A 96 -13.05 -8.94 3.39
N GLY A 97 -13.10 -9.28 2.10
CA GLY A 97 -12.27 -8.66 1.07
C GLY A 97 -10.79 -9.06 1.17
N ASP A 98 -9.90 -8.08 1.14
CA ASP A 98 -8.44 -8.26 1.18
C ASP A 98 -7.88 -8.44 2.60
N GLN A 99 -8.74 -8.32 3.62
CA GLN A 99 -8.35 -8.34 5.03
C GLN A 99 -7.73 -9.67 5.49
N PRO A 100 -8.28 -10.87 5.13
CA PRO A 100 -7.64 -12.14 5.49
C PRO A 100 -6.25 -12.28 4.88
N PHE A 101 -6.09 -11.87 3.62
CA PHE A 101 -4.81 -11.89 2.92
C PHE A 101 -3.75 -11.07 3.67
N TRP A 102 -4.10 -9.86 4.13
CA TRP A 102 -3.18 -9.05 4.92
C TRP A 102 -2.85 -9.67 6.28
N GLY A 103 -3.83 -10.32 6.91
CA GLY A 103 -3.63 -11.09 8.13
C GLY A 103 -2.59 -12.19 7.98
N GLU A 104 -2.72 -13.00 6.93
CA GLU A 104 -1.76 -14.05 6.59
C GLU A 104 -0.38 -13.47 6.28
N MET A 105 -0.31 -12.36 5.55
CA MET A 105 0.97 -11.70 5.24
C MET A 105 1.68 -11.19 6.50
N VAL A 106 0.95 -10.62 7.45
CA VAL A 106 1.50 -10.17 8.75
C VAL A 106 2.03 -11.37 9.55
N HIS A 107 1.26 -12.46 9.60
CA HIS A 107 1.66 -13.67 10.31
C HIS A 107 2.89 -14.35 9.68
N ALA A 108 2.84 -14.62 8.37
CA ALA A 108 3.90 -15.30 7.63
C ALA A 108 5.24 -14.54 7.64
N ARG A 109 5.19 -13.21 7.81
CA ARG A 109 6.39 -12.36 7.92
C ARG A 109 6.92 -12.23 9.34
N GLY A 110 6.25 -12.82 10.33
CA GLY A 110 6.67 -12.74 11.73
C GLY A 110 6.62 -11.32 12.27
N VAL A 111 5.57 -10.57 11.93
CA VAL A 111 5.34 -9.18 12.40
C VAL A 111 3.99 -9.05 13.13
N GLY A 112 3.41 -10.19 13.49
CA GLY A 112 2.16 -10.30 14.23
C GLY A 112 1.71 -11.76 14.40
N PRO A 113 0.70 -12.02 15.25
CA PRO A 113 0.11 -13.35 15.38
C PRO A 113 -0.74 -13.70 14.15
N ALA A 114 -1.24 -14.95 14.13
CA ALA A 114 -2.22 -15.37 13.13
C ALA A 114 -3.46 -14.47 13.17
N PRO A 115 -4.11 -14.21 12.02
CA PRO A 115 -5.34 -13.42 11.99
C PRO A 115 -6.43 -14.09 12.82
N VAL A 116 -7.27 -13.28 13.44
CA VAL A 116 -8.42 -13.75 14.23
C VAL A 116 -9.69 -13.39 13.46
N PRO A 117 -10.35 -14.32 12.76
CA PRO A 117 -11.61 -14.02 12.08
C PRO A 117 -12.62 -13.34 12.99
N ALA A 118 -13.36 -12.35 12.47
CA ALA A 118 -14.25 -11.53 13.29
C ALA A 118 -15.39 -12.32 13.96
N ASP A 119 -15.85 -13.39 13.34
CA ASP A 119 -16.85 -14.33 13.87
C ASP A 119 -16.31 -15.21 15.01
N GLU A 120 -15.00 -15.38 15.10
CA GLU A 120 -14.34 -16.13 16.17
C GLU A 120 -13.68 -15.23 17.22
N PHE A 121 -13.79 -13.91 17.10
CA PHE A 121 -13.07 -12.98 17.96
C PHE A 121 -13.70 -12.93 19.36
N SER A 122 -12.86 -13.08 20.37
CA SER A 122 -13.26 -13.14 21.78
C SER A 122 -12.26 -12.38 22.66
N LEU A 123 -12.60 -12.23 23.95
CA LEU A 123 -11.72 -11.62 24.94
C LEU A 123 -10.41 -12.41 25.08
N GLU A 124 -10.49 -13.72 25.12
CA GLU A 124 -9.34 -14.62 25.24
C GLU A 124 -8.40 -14.44 24.06
N LYS A 125 -8.94 -14.47 22.82
CA LYS A 125 -8.13 -14.27 21.61
C LYS A 125 -7.51 -12.89 21.53
N LEU A 126 -8.23 -11.85 21.97
CA LEU A 126 -7.69 -10.49 22.03
C LEU A 126 -6.53 -10.38 23.04
N VAL A 127 -6.72 -10.92 24.24
CA VAL A 127 -5.69 -10.94 25.29
C VAL A 127 -4.46 -11.71 24.82
N ASP A 128 -4.64 -12.88 24.20
CA ASP A 128 -3.55 -13.72 23.71
C ASP A 128 -2.78 -13.03 22.58
N ALA A 129 -3.49 -12.41 21.63
CA ALA A 129 -2.89 -11.63 20.57
C ALA A 129 -2.06 -10.46 21.12
N ILE A 130 -2.57 -9.74 22.13
CA ILE A 130 -1.85 -8.65 22.78
C ILE A 130 -0.60 -9.16 23.50
N ARG A 131 -0.72 -10.24 24.27
CA ARG A 131 0.44 -10.83 24.97
C ARG A 131 1.51 -11.28 24.00
N PHE A 132 1.11 -11.90 22.89
CA PHE A 132 2.03 -12.32 21.83
C PHE A 132 2.74 -11.12 21.19
N MET A 133 2.00 -10.06 20.84
CA MET A 133 2.57 -8.84 20.27
C MET A 133 3.52 -8.10 21.21
N LEU A 134 3.29 -8.21 22.52
CA LEU A 134 4.12 -7.60 23.55
C LEU A 134 5.30 -8.48 24.00
N ASP A 135 5.43 -9.70 23.49
CA ASP A 135 6.61 -10.53 23.73
C ASP A 135 7.85 -9.79 23.18
N PRO A 136 8.92 -9.62 23.98
CA PRO A 136 10.15 -8.94 23.53
C PRO A 136 10.73 -9.52 22.24
N LYS A 137 10.61 -10.83 22.02
CA LYS A 137 11.05 -11.48 20.77
C LYS A 137 10.23 -11.02 19.59
N MET A 138 8.92 -10.81 19.77
CA MET A 138 8.05 -10.34 18.69
C MET A 138 8.30 -8.89 18.34
N ILE A 139 8.48 -8.03 19.36
CA ILE A 139 8.84 -6.63 19.16
C ILE A 139 10.16 -6.55 18.40
N GLN A 140 11.19 -7.26 18.87
CA GLN A 140 12.51 -7.27 18.22
C GLN A 140 12.46 -7.85 16.79
N GLY A 141 11.72 -8.94 16.58
CA GLY A 141 11.50 -9.53 15.26
C GLY A 141 10.85 -8.55 14.28
N SER A 142 9.82 -7.84 14.74
CA SER A 142 9.14 -6.81 13.94
C SER A 142 10.07 -5.67 13.54
N PHE A 143 10.90 -5.18 14.49
CA PHE A 143 11.93 -4.19 14.18
C PHE A 143 12.93 -4.68 13.13
N LEU A 144 13.43 -5.92 13.24
CA LEU A 144 14.40 -6.48 12.30
C LEU A 144 13.83 -6.64 10.88
N VAL A 145 12.58 -7.11 10.77
CA VAL A 145 11.91 -7.24 9.47
C VAL A 145 11.74 -5.87 8.82
N CYS A 146 11.37 -4.85 9.59
CA CYS A 146 11.15 -3.50 9.10
C CYS A 146 12.43 -2.69 8.88
N GLN A 147 13.54 -3.04 9.56
CA GLN A 147 14.85 -2.40 9.41
C GLN A 147 15.72 -2.98 8.30
N LYS A 148 15.36 -4.13 7.70
CA LYS A 148 15.98 -4.60 6.45
C LYS A 148 15.62 -3.68 5.27
N LYS A 149 16.09 -2.43 5.33
CA LYS A 149 16.10 -1.47 4.23
C LYS A 149 17.48 -1.52 3.58
N PRO A 150 17.67 -2.21 2.44
CA PRO A 150 18.85 -1.94 1.63
C PRO A 150 18.92 -0.44 1.32
N SER A 151 20.08 0.17 1.55
CA SER A 151 20.37 1.55 1.17
C SER A 151 20.08 1.73 -0.33
N GLY A 152 19.14 2.61 -0.68
CA GLY A 152 18.71 2.85 -2.07
C GLY A 152 17.27 2.44 -2.41
N TRP A 153 16.33 2.50 -1.45
CA TRP A 153 14.90 2.25 -1.70
C TRP A 153 14.27 3.28 -2.64
N PHE A 154 14.43 3.10 -3.95
CA PHE A 154 13.43 3.53 -4.91
C PHE A 154 12.26 2.55 -4.83
N PHE A 155 11.14 3.00 -4.26
CA PHE A 155 9.87 2.29 -4.29
C PHE A 155 9.40 2.19 -5.74
N ASN A 156 9.82 1.14 -6.46
CA ASN A 156 9.18 0.80 -7.72
C ASN A 156 8.08 -0.22 -7.47
N LEU A 157 7.06 -0.20 -8.34
CA LEU A 157 5.89 -1.08 -8.27
C LEU A 157 6.30 -2.56 -8.15
N ARG A 158 7.45 -2.94 -8.73
CA ARG A 158 7.98 -4.31 -8.68
C ARG A 158 8.36 -4.76 -7.26
N HIS A 159 8.85 -3.88 -6.40
CA HIS A 159 9.17 -4.23 -5.00
C HIS A 159 7.89 -4.32 -4.16
N SER A 160 6.98 -3.36 -4.31
CA SER A 160 5.69 -3.32 -3.61
C SER A 160 4.82 -4.56 -3.86
N LEU A 161 4.84 -5.06 -5.11
CA LEU A 161 4.05 -6.23 -5.51
C LEU A 161 4.54 -7.56 -4.91
N GLN A 162 5.72 -7.62 -4.27
CA GLN A 162 6.15 -8.80 -3.49
C GLN A 162 5.45 -8.91 -2.13
N PHE A 163 4.83 -7.83 -1.67
CA PHE A 163 4.11 -7.78 -0.40
C PHE A 163 2.60 -8.01 -0.58
N GLY A 164 2.13 -8.16 -1.82
CA GLY A 164 0.71 -8.29 -2.16
C GLY A 164 0.09 -7.01 -2.71
N ILE A 165 -1.11 -7.15 -3.27
CA ILE A 165 -1.96 -6.04 -3.70
C ILE A 165 -3.16 -6.04 -2.79
N GLY A 166 -3.45 -4.90 -2.18
CA GLY A 166 -4.64 -4.69 -1.36
C GLY A 166 -5.53 -3.63 -1.96
N LEU A 167 -6.76 -3.61 -1.48
CA LEU A 167 -7.80 -2.74 -1.97
C LEU A 167 -7.95 -1.53 -1.04
N HIS A 168 -7.55 -0.34 -1.52
CA HIS A 168 -7.92 0.90 -0.84
C HIS A 168 -9.15 1.52 -1.52
N HIS A 169 -10.34 1.13 -1.07
CA HIS A 169 -11.63 1.60 -1.60
C HIS A 169 -12.25 2.78 -0.83
N ALA A 170 -11.58 3.31 0.21
CA ALA A 170 -12.10 4.45 0.95
C ALA A 170 -12.08 5.72 0.09
N GLY A 171 -13.19 6.45 0.06
CA GLY A 171 -13.39 7.63 -0.80
C GLY A 171 -14.10 7.33 -2.13
N LEU A 172 -14.30 6.07 -2.48
CA LEU A 172 -15.16 5.69 -3.62
C LEU A 172 -16.64 5.81 -3.24
N ASN A 173 -17.48 6.23 -4.19
CA ASN A 173 -18.93 6.09 -4.08
C ASN A 173 -19.31 4.60 -4.06
N ASP A 174 -20.54 4.28 -3.63
CA ASP A 174 -20.93 2.89 -3.39
C ASP A 174 -20.89 2.03 -4.66
N LYS A 175 -21.26 2.59 -5.82
CA LYS A 175 -21.20 1.87 -7.11
C LYS A 175 -19.76 1.48 -7.47
N ASP A 176 -18.84 2.43 -7.39
CA ASP A 176 -17.43 2.20 -7.71
C ASP A 176 -16.77 1.29 -6.67
N ARG A 177 -17.15 1.43 -5.39
CA ARG A 177 -16.70 0.53 -4.32
C ARG A 177 -17.09 -0.91 -4.61
N SER A 178 -18.36 -1.18 -4.90
CA SER A 178 -18.85 -2.53 -5.19
C SER A 178 -18.17 -3.14 -6.42
N LEU A 179 -17.97 -2.36 -7.49
CA LEU A 179 -17.26 -2.84 -8.68
C LEU A 179 -15.80 -3.21 -8.34
N VAL A 180 -15.10 -2.33 -7.62
CA VAL A 180 -13.70 -2.53 -7.26
C VAL A 180 -13.53 -3.74 -6.33
N GLU A 181 -14.44 -3.93 -5.38
CA GLU A 181 -14.49 -5.12 -4.52
C GLU A 181 -14.75 -6.41 -5.32
N GLU A 182 -15.70 -6.41 -6.26
CA GLU A 182 -15.98 -7.55 -7.12
C GLU A 182 -14.76 -7.92 -7.98
N LEU A 183 -14.14 -6.93 -8.63
CA LEU A 183 -12.97 -7.17 -9.47
C LEU A 183 -11.77 -7.67 -8.65
N PHE A 184 -11.61 -7.21 -7.42
CA PHE A 184 -10.57 -7.68 -6.51
C PHE A 184 -10.85 -9.11 -6.02
N ALA A 185 -12.07 -9.42 -5.60
CA ALA A 185 -12.46 -10.76 -5.16
C ALA A 185 -12.27 -11.82 -6.25
N ASN A 186 -12.43 -11.43 -7.52
CA ASN A 186 -12.22 -12.28 -8.69
C ASN A 186 -10.77 -12.24 -9.23
N ASN A 187 -9.80 -11.73 -8.46
CA ASN A 187 -8.39 -11.62 -8.83
C ASN A 187 -8.09 -10.84 -10.12
N LYS A 188 -9.04 -10.05 -10.65
CA LYS A 188 -8.88 -9.34 -11.92
C LYS A 188 -7.88 -8.19 -11.79
N ILE A 189 -8.02 -7.36 -10.75
CA ILE A 189 -7.10 -6.24 -10.48
C ILE A 189 -5.67 -6.76 -10.24
N GLN A 190 -5.55 -7.85 -9.49
CA GLN A 190 -4.26 -8.43 -9.12
C GLN A 190 -3.55 -9.03 -10.33
N ALA A 191 -4.27 -9.81 -11.15
CA ALA A 191 -3.74 -10.37 -12.38
C ALA A 191 -3.28 -9.28 -13.35
N PHE A 192 -4.07 -8.20 -13.48
CA PHE A 192 -3.72 -7.09 -14.35
C PHE A 192 -2.47 -6.34 -13.90
N LEU A 193 -2.39 -5.94 -12.63
CA LEU A 193 -1.22 -5.23 -12.08
C LEU A 193 0.04 -6.10 -12.13
N PHE A 194 -0.09 -7.41 -11.99
CA PHE A 194 1.03 -8.34 -12.13
C PHE A 194 1.48 -8.51 -13.58
N TYR A 195 0.54 -8.53 -14.53
CA TYR A 195 0.86 -8.49 -15.97
C TYR A 195 1.60 -7.20 -16.35
N LEU A 196 1.15 -6.02 -15.87
CA LEU A 196 1.86 -4.75 -16.07
C LEU A 196 3.28 -4.74 -15.47
N ARG A 197 3.47 -5.37 -14.31
CA ARG A 197 4.78 -5.49 -13.64
C ARG A 197 5.79 -6.31 -14.45
N TYR A 198 5.31 -7.34 -15.12
CA TYR A 198 6.13 -8.31 -15.82
C TYR A 198 5.69 -8.42 -17.27
N SER A 199 5.92 -7.36 -18.06
CA SER A 199 5.75 -7.36 -19.52
C SER A 199 6.56 -8.43 -20.27
N ARG A 200 7.28 -9.31 -19.56
CA ARG A 200 8.02 -10.48 -20.06
C ARG A 200 7.45 -11.84 -19.61
N GLU A 201 6.48 -11.87 -18.69
CA GLU A 201 5.85 -13.11 -18.24
C GLU A 201 4.66 -13.46 -19.14
N SER A 202 4.49 -14.75 -19.41
CA SER A 202 3.35 -15.22 -20.19
C SER A 202 2.04 -15.01 -19.40
N GLN A 203 0.93 -14.75 -20.10
CA GLN A 203 -0.39 -14.68 -19.46
C GLN A 203 -0.75 -15.98 -18.73
N VAL A 204 -0.15 -17.12 -19.12
CA VAL A 204 -0.28 -18.42 -18.43
C VAL A 204 0.40 -18.38 -17.07
N SER A 205 1.64 -17.88 -16.99
CA SER A 205 2.38 -17.72 -15.72
C SER A 205 1.60 -16.82 -14.75
N VAL A 206 1.06 -15.71 -15.25
CA VAL A 206 0.27 -14.78 -14.46
C VAL A 206 -1.03 -15.42 -13.98
N GLY A 207 -1.73 -16.13 -14.87
CA GLY A 207 -2.96 -16.83 -14.53
C GLY A 207 -2.75 -17.87 -13.41
N ALA A 208 -1.69 -18.67 -13.52
CA ALA A 208 -1.33 -19.66 -12.52
C ALA A 208 -1.05 -19.04 -11.14
N ALA A 209 -0.38 -17.89 -11.07
CA ALA A 209 -0.05 -17.21 -9.81
C ALA A 209 -1.28 -16.73 -9.04
N PHE A 210 -2.42 -16.50 -9.71
CA PHE A 210 -3.66 -16.00 -9.11
C PHE A 210 -4.84 -16.97 -9.22
N GLY A 211 -4.61 -18.20 -9.68
CA GLY A 211 -5.65 -19.22 -9.85
C GLY A 211 -6.71 -18.85 -10.90
N VAL A 212 -6.35 -18.07 -11.93
CA VAL A 212 -7.25 -17.66 -13.01
C VAL A 212 -6.76 -18.15 -14.37
N GLY A 213 -7.69 -18.38 -15.31
CA GLY A 213 -7.34 -18.79 -16.67
C GLY A 213 -6.59 -17.71 -17.44
N GLN A 214 -5.73 -18.10 -18.38
CA GLN A 214 -5.02 -17.17 -19.28
C GLN A 214 -6.00 -16.29 -20.08
N SER A 215 -7.15 -16.83 -20.49
CA SER A 215 -8.22 -16.07 -21.13
C SER A 215 -8.74 -14.93 -20.24
N THR A 216 -8.89 -15.16 -18.93
CA THR A 216 -9.27 -14.13 -17.95
C THR A 216 -8.21 -13.03 -17.87
N VAL A 217 -6.93 -13.37 -17.83
CA VAL A 217 -5.83 -12.38 -17.82
C VAL A 217 -5.87 -11.52 -19.07
N SER A 218 -6.07 -12.13 -20.25
CA SER A 218 -6.20 -11.43 -21.52
C SER A 218 -7.39 -10.47 -21.55
N GLN A 219 -8.58 -10.94 -21.16
CA GLN A 219 -9.80 -10.14 -21.14
C GLN A 219 -9.70 -8.95 -20.19
N VAL A 220 -9.14 -9.14 -19.00
CA VAL A 220 -8.98 -8.04 -18.03
C VAL A 220 -8.00 -7.00 -18.57
N THR A 221 -6.88 -7.45 -19.15
CA THR A 221 -5.89 -6.57 -19.77
C THR A 221 -6.53 -5.73 -20.87
N TRP A 222 -7.28 -6.38 -21.77
CA TRP A 222 -7.98 -5.72 -22.86
C TRP A 222 -8.97 -4.66 -22.36
N ARG A 223 -9.85 -5.04 -21.42
CA ARG A 223 -10.85 -4.12 -20.85
C ARG A 223 -10.21 -2.91 -20.14
N PHE A 224 -9.05 -3.10 -19.52
CA PHE A 224 -8.33 -2.00 -18.90
C PHE A 224 -7.72 -1.07 -19.95
N ILE A 225 -7.11 -1.61 -21.02
CA ILE A 225 -6.58 -0.81 -22.13
C ILE A 225 -7.70 0.02 -22.76
N GLU A 226 -8.85 -0.60 -23.06
CA GLU A 226 -10.01 0.11 -23.60
C GLU A 226 -10.46 1.26 -22.69
N ALA A 227 -10.60 1.00 -21.38
CA ALA A 227 -11.00 2.01 -20.41
C ALA A 227 -9.96 3.14 -20.27
N LEU A 228 -8.67 2.81 -20.36
CA LEU A 228 -7.60 3.80 -20.40
C LEU A 228 -7.64 4.61 -21.69
N GLU A 229 -7.81 4.00 -22.86
CA GLU A 229 -7.88 4.71 -24.15
C GLU A 229 -9.07 5.66 -24.22
N GLU A 230 -10.22 5.25 -23.68
CA GLU A 230 -11.41 6.08 -23.58
C GLU A 230 -11.16 7.34 -22.73
N ARG A 231 -10.48 7.18 -21.58
CA ARG A 231 -10.14 8.29 -20.69
C ARG A 231 -8.91 9.08 -21.14
N ALA A 232 -7.96 8.46 -21.84
CA ALA A 232 -6.71 9.07 -22.27
C ALA A 232 -6.99 10.29 -23.15
N LYS A 233 -7.99 10.24 -24.02
CA LYS A 233 -8.42 11.36 -24.87
C LYS A 233 -8.84 12.61 -24.08
N HIS A 234 -9.23 12.46 -22.82
CA HIS A 234 -9.64 13.56 -21.94
C HIS A 234 -8.46 14.18 -21.19
N HIS A 235 -7.37 13.43 -20.98
CA HIS A 235 -6.21 13.84 -20.18
C HIS A 235 -4.95 14.12 -21.02
N LEU A 236 -4.80 13.44 -22.15
CA LEU A 236 -3.72 13.58 -23.11
C LEU A 236 -4.26 14.28 -24.36
N LYS A 237 -3.91 15.56 -24.51
CA LYS A 237 -4.11 16.31 -25.75
C LYS A 237 -2.76 16.56 -26.37
N TRP A 238 -2.54 15.99 -27.55
CA TRP A 238 -1.40 16.39 -28.37
C TRP A 238 -1.56 17.87 -28.74
N PRO A 239 -0.46 18.66 -28.73
CA PRO A 239 -0.49 20.02 -29.22
C PRO A 239 -0.93 20.04 -30.69
N ASP A 240 -1.66 21.08 -31.08
CA ASP A 240 -1.98 21.34 -32.48
C ASP A 240 -0.72 21.68 -33.29
N SER A 241 -0.82 21.75 -34.62
CA SER A 241 0.32 21.96 -35.52
C SER A 241 1.12 23.22 -35.19
N ASN A 242 0.43 24.34 -34.92
CA ASN A 242 1.08 25.61 -34.60
C ASN A 242 1.80 25.54 -33.26
N ARG A 243 1.14 24.97 -32.24
CA ARG A 243 1.73 24.79 -30.92
C ARG A 243 2.88 23.78 -30.93
N THR A 244 2.81 22.78 -31.81
CA THR A 244 3.89 21.81 -32.02
C THR A 244 5.13 22.49 -32.60
N GLU A 245 4.97 23.38 -33.58
CA GLU A 245 6.07 24.18 -34.14
C GLU A 245 6.68 25.11 -33.08
N GLU A 246 5.84 25.79 -32.28
CA GLU A 246 6.32 26.62 -31.17
C GLU A 246 7.12 25.83 -30.13
N ILE A 247 6.65 24.62 -29.76
CA ILE A 247 7.35 23.77 -28.80
C ILE A 247 8.70 23.30 -29.38
N LYS A 248 8.73 22.92 -30.67
CA LYS A 248 9.96 22.53 -31.36
C LYS A 248 10.99 23.63 -31.36
N SER A 249 10.60 24.85 -31.76
CA SER A 249 11.52 26.00 -31.76
C SER A 249 12.05 26.31 -30.37
N LYS A 250 11.22 26.25 -29.33
CA LYS A 250 11.65 26.50 -27.94
C LYS A 250 12.62 25.44 -27.41
N LEU A 251 12.38 24.16 -27.72
CA LEU A 251 13.25 23.07 -27.30
C LEU A 251 14.59 23.07 -28.05
N GLU A 252 14.58 23.48 -29.32
CA GLU A 252 15.80 23.68 -30.10
C GLU A 252 16.62 24.87 -29.57
N GLU A 253 15.98 26.01 -29.28
CA GLU A 253 16.67 27.19 -28.74
C GLU A 253 17.22 26.95 -27.32
N ALA A 254 16.45 26.29 -26.45
CA ALA A 254 16.83 26.11 -25.05
C ALA A 254 17.79 24.92 -24.81
N PHE A 255 17.68 23.86 -25.63
CA PHE A 255 18.36 22.58 -25.37
C PHE A 255 19.04 21.96 -26.60
N GLY A 256 19.00 22.61 -27.77
CA GLY A 256 19.61 22.08 -28.99
C GLY A 256 18.95 20.81 -29.52
N LEU A 257 17.65 20.60 -29.24
CA LEU A 257 16.89 19.41 -29.64
C LEU A 257 16.00 19.71 -30.87
N PRO A 258 16.54 19.66 -32.12
CA PRO A 258 15.75 19.94 -33.31
C PRO A 258 14.64 18.90 -33.48
N ASN A 259 13.46 19.37 -33.92
CA ASN A 259 12.26 18.55 -34.14
C ASN A 259 11.68 17.82 -32.90
N CYS A 260 12.19 18.08 -31.70
CA CYS A 260 11.59 17.56 -30.47
C CYS A 260 10.32 18.34 -30.12
N CYS A 261 9.18 17.67 -29.96
CA CYS A 261 7.90 18.31 -29.59
C CYS A 261 7.43 17.96 -28.17
N GLY A 262 8.32 17.37 -27.36
CA GLY A 262 8.06 16.93 -26.01
C GLY A 262 8.74 15.59 -25.70
N ALA A 263 8.76 15.22 -24.42
CA ALA A 263 9.25 13.94 -23.95
C ALA A 263 8.22 13.33 -22.98
N ILE A 264 7.88 12.06 -23.18
CA ILE A 264 6.92 11.33 -22.32
C ILE A 264 7.66 10.44 -21.33
N ASN A 265 8.79 9.89 -21.74
CA ASN A 265 9.64 9.02 -20.94
C ASN A 265 11.10 9.25 -21.33
N GLY A 266 11.99 9.37 -20.34
CA GLY A 266 13.41 9.62 -20.56
C GLY A 266 14.25 8.83 -19.57
N THR A 267 15.37 8.28 -20.03
CA THR A 267 16.37 7.64 -19.17
C THR A 267 17.70 8.37 -19.35
N HIS A 268 18.26 8.87 -18.26
CA HIS A 268 19.59 9.48 -18.28
C HIS A 268 20.66 8.38 -18.33
N ILE A 269 21.45 8.35 -19.40
CA ILE A 269 22.54 7.40 -19.58
C ILE A 269 23.87 8.14 -19.44
N ILE A 270 24.60 7.82 -18.38
CA ILE A 270 25.95 8.31 -18.17
C ILE A 270 26.89 7.47 -19.03
N MET A 271 27.61 8.10 -19.96
CA MET A 271 28.57 7.42 -20.82
C MET A 271 29.97 7.52 -20.19
N THR A 272 30.73 6.43 -20.26
CA THR A 272 32.16 6.47 -19.89
C THR A 272 32.95 7.23 -20.94
N LEU A 273 33.82 8.13 -20.49
CA LEU A 273 34.70 8.95 -21.33
C LEU A 273 35.45 8.10 -22.36
N PRO A 274 35.38 8.43 -23.66
CA PRO A 274 36.28 7.83 -24.64
C PRO A 274 37.72 8.19 -24.28
N THR A 275 38.65 7.25 -24.43
CA THR A 275 40.09 7.45 -24.19
C THR A 275 40.77 8.38 -25.20
N VAL A 276 40.04 8.79 -26.24
CA VAL A 276 40.51 9.70 -27.29
C VAL A 276 39.50 10.84 -27.37
N GLN A 277 39.97 12.10 -27.31
CA GLN A 277 39.11 13.28 -27.47
C GLN A 277 38.46 13.24 -28.85
N THR A 278 37.20 12.80 -28.90
CA THR A 278 36.39 12.82 -30.10
C THR A 278 35.12 13.60 -29.82
N SER A 279 35.13 14.84 -30.30
CA SER A 279 34.07 15.84 -30.32
C SER A 279 33.58 16.40 -28.96
N ASP A 280 33.38 17.72 -28.96
CA ASP A 280 32.78 18.50 -27.85
C ASP A 280 31.24 18.42 -27.87
N ASP A 281 30.66 17.79 -28.89
CA ASP A 281 29.21 17.80 -29.19
C ASP A 281 28.31 17.07 -28.18
N TRP A 282 28.88 16.40 -27.17
CA TRP A 282 28.15 15.49 -26.25
C TRP A 282 28.34 15.81 -24.77
N ARG A 283 28.75 17.04 -24.44
CA ARG A 283 28.95 17.46 -23.05
C ARG A 283 27.74 18.21 -22.49
N ASP A 284 27.39 17.96 -21.24
CA ASP A 284 26.41 18.76 -20.51
C ASP A 284 27.01 20.04 -19.91
N LEU A 285 26.17 20.84 -19.25
CA LEU A 285 26.53 22.12 -18.62
C LEU A 285 27.55 21.97 -17.47
N GLU A 286 27.79 20.76 -16.98
CA GLU A 286 28.78 20.44 -15.96
C GLU A 286 30.04 19.77 -16.54
N ASP A 287 30.20 19.80 -17.88
CA ASP A 287 31.32 19.25 -18.65
C ASP A 287 31.42 17.70 -18.63
N ASN A 288 30.34 17.01 -18.28
CA ASN A 288 30.29 15.54 -18.36
C ASN A 288 29.78 15.08 -19.73
N TYR A 289 30.29 13.95 -20.22
CA TYR A 289 29.72 13.32 -21.43
C TYR A 289 28.40 12.62 -21.10
N SER A 290 27.28 13.20 -21.54
CA SER A 290 25.95 12.69 -21.27
C SER A 290 25.03 12.80 -22.50
N MET A 291 24.07 11.88 -22.60
CA MET A 291 23.08 11.88 -23.67
C MET A 291 21.70 11.60 -23.10
N LEU A 292 20.72 12.39 -23.57
CA LEU A 292 19.31 12.14 -23.31
C LEU A 292 18.74 11.27 -24.41
N LEU A 293 18.43 10.02 -24.08
CA LEU A 293 17.64 9.17 -24.96
C LEU A 293 16.15 9.43 -24.68
N LEU A 294 15.46 10.00 -25.66
CA LEU A 294 14.03 10.25 -25.63
C LEU A 294 13.35 9.23 -26.56
N SER A 295 12.41 8.44 -26.01
CA SER A 295 11.62 7.44 -26.76
C SER A 295 10.13 7.74 -26.66
#